data_AF-A0A1W1X8R7-F1
#
_entry.id   AF-A0A1W1X8R7-F1
#
_cell.length_a   1.000
_cell.length_b   1.000
_cell.length_c   1.000
_cell.angle_alpha   90.00
_cell.angle_beta   90.00
_cell.angle_gamma   90.00
#
_symmetry.space_group_name_H-M   'P 1'
#
loop_
_entity.id
_entity.type
_entity.pdbx_description
1 polymer ?
#
loop_
_entity_poly.entity_id
_entity_poly.type
_entity_poly.pdbx_seq_one_letter_code
_entity_poly.pdbx_strand_id
1 'polypeptide(L)'
;MIDGSATAARNIVEMMKRNYGRLQTQRQVALRDFGHLDLAAYQRFADRMTDLGFVQVADYEIPEVSNSPGSLIMPTVVRCFASGDGQIVAYYYQIKPHMGRRWRTLLRGLLNLRWIDAPLDFFGNLATREIVEFGTEFSQGDWVMTSTAQQAGMIGQPASYDQCFLPANTTPTALLERHRQRLAARLQTTPTLQFKPIRNFADVQALSARLNAIKNAHRAAIGWITREELLAFCKGNAEQADAVYAEVLKLRVADNAAR
;
A
#
# COMPACT_ATOMS: atom_id res chain seq x y z
N MET A 1 -27.17 16.53 8.74
CA MET A 1 -25.89 16.30 8.04
C MET A 1 -24.66 16.30 8.95
N ILE A 2 -24.66 16.98 10.12
CA ILE A 2 -23.49 17.11 11.02
C ILE A 2 -22.99 15.77 11.59
N ASP A 3 -23.87 14.81 11.88
CA ASP A 3 -23.52 13.53 12.51
C ASP A 3 -22.74 12.57 11.57
N GLY A 4 -22.90 12.75 10.26
CA GLY A 4 -22.22 11.93 9.25
C GLY A 4 -20.71 12.20 9.19
N SER A 5 -20.31 13.47 9.26
CA SER A 5 -18.90 13.89 9.15
C SER A 5 -18.08 13.49 10.38
N ALA A 6 -18.65 13.59 11.58
CA ALA A 6 -17.97 13.17 12.82
C ALA A 6 -17.72 11.65 12.83
N THR A 7 -18.72 10.86 12.40
CA THR A 7 -18.57 9.40 12.27
C THR A 7 -17.57 9.03 11.18
N ALA A 8 -17.60 9.71 10.03
CA ALA A 8 -16.61 9.49 8.96
C ALA A 8 -15.18 9.81 9.43
N ALA A 9 -14.98 10.94 10.11
CA ALA A 9 -13.68 11.35 10.64
C ALA A 9 -13.11 10.31 11.62
N ARG A 10 -13.93 9.83 12.58
CA ARG A 10 -13.53 8.75 13.50
C ARG A 10 -13.11 7.49 12.75
N ASN A 11 -13.93 7.02 11.82
CA ASN A 11 -13.64 5.81 11.04
C ASN A 11 -12.34 5.94 10.24
N ILE A 12 -12.10 7.10 9.63
CA ILE A 12 -10.88 7.37 8.85
C ILE A 12 -9.65 7.40 9.76
N VAL A 13 -9.70 8.11 10.88
CA VAL A 13 -8.58 8.19 11.83
C VAL A 13 -8.28 6.81 12.42
N GLU A 14 -9.30 6.04 12.81
CA GLU A 14 -9.11 4.68 13.31
C GLU A 14 -8.54 3.74 12.25
N MET A 15 -8.99 3.85 11.00
CA MET A 15 -8.43 3.10 9.89
C MET A 15 -6.95 3.47 9.68
N MET A 16 -6.60 4.75 9.70
CA MET A 16 -5.22 5.21 9.57
C MET A 16 -4.34 4.74 10.73
N LYS A 17 -4.82 4.83 11.97
CA LYS A 17 -4.16 4.29 13.17
C LYS A 17 -4.00 2.77 13.12
N ARG A 18 -4.94 2.05 12.51
CA ARG A 18 -4.84 0.60 12.34
C ARG A 18 -3.77 0.24 11.30
N ASN A 19 -3.77 0.93 10.18
CA ASN A 19 -2.87 0.64 9.05
C ASN A 19 -1.44 1.16 9.27
N TYR A 20 -1.30 2.28 9.99
CA TYR A 20 -0.03 3.01 10.21
C TYR A 20 0.24 3.34 11.68
N GLY A 21 -0.46 2.77 12.64
CA GLY A 21 -0.19 2.99 14.08
C GLY A 21 0.36 1.75 14.77
N ARG A 22 0.50 0.64 14.05
CA ARG A 22 1.01 -0.64 14.55
C ARG A 22 2.03 -1.20 13.57
N LEU A 23 2.95 -2.00 14.07
CA LEU A 23 3.80 -2.81 13.20
C LEU A 23 2.94 -3.91 12.60
N GLN A 24 3.01 -4.05 11.28
CA GLN A 24 2.32 -5.11 10.55
C GLN A 24 3.10 -6.41 10.66
N THR A 25 2.38 -7.51 10.83
CA THR A 25 2.98 -8.84 10.94
C THR A 25 3.12 -9.46 9.56
N GLN A 26 4.31 -9.97 9.25
CA GLN A 26 4.52 -10.76 8.03
C GLN A 26 4.59 -12.23 8.39
N ARG A 27 3.67 -13.02 7.82
CA ARG A 27 3.57 -14.46 8.03
C ARG A 27 3.95 -15.19 6.74
N GLN A 28 4.98 -16.03 6.77
CA GLN A 28 5.27 -16.93 5.65
C GLN A 28 4.11 -17.88 5.42
N VAL A 29 3.79 -18.11 4.16
CA VAL A 29 2.67 -18.95 3.74
C VAL A 29 3.03 -19.76 2.50
N ALA A 30 2.31 -20.85 2.27
CA ALA A 30 2.40 -21.56 1.00
C ALA A 30 1.39 -20.97 0.01
N LEU A 31 1.86 -20.57 -1.17
CA LEU A 31 1.01 -19.95 -2.19
C LEU A 31 -0.19 -20.85 -2.59
N ARG A 32 -0.03 -22.17 -2.53
CA ARG A 32 -1.09 -23.16 -2.81
C ARG A 32 -2.30 -23.05 -1.89
N ASP A 33 -2.14 -22.45 -0.71
CA ASP A 33 -3.23 -22.28 0.26
C ASP A 33 -4.19 -21.14 -0.15
N PHE A 34 -3.84 -20.38 -1.20
CA PHE A 34 -4.58 -19.23 -1.71
C PHE A 34 -5.17 -19.53 -3.09
N GLY A 35 -6.03 -20.56 -3.16
CA GLY A 35 -6.61 -21.06 -4.42
C GLY A 35 -7.45 -20.05 -5.21
N HIS A 36 -7.79 -18.90 -4.61
CA HIS A 36 -8.43 -17.80 -5.32
C HIS A 36 -7.47 -16.95 -6.16
N LEU A 37 -6.15 -17.09 -6.01
CA LEU A 37 -5.13 -16.34 -6.75
C LEU A 37 -4.79 -17.02 -8.09
N ASP A 38 -4.35 -16.25 -9.08
CA ASP A 38 -3.78 -16.83 -10.32
C ASP A 38 -2.33 -17.26 -10.05
N LEU A 39 -2.15 -18.53 -9.66
CA LEU A 39 -0.85 -19.11 -9.35
C LEU A 39 0.08 -19.18 -10.56
N ALA A 40 -0.47 -19.29 -11.78
CA ALA A 40 0.31 -19.29 -12.99
C ALA A 40 0.94 -17.91 -13.25
N ALA A 41 0.24 -16.81 -12.91
CA ALA A 41 0.82 -15.48 -12.96
C ALA A 41 1.98 -15.29 -11.96
N TYR A 42 1.84 -15.81 -10.73
CA TYR A 42 2.94 -15.84 -9.76
C TYR A 42 4.15 -16.62 -10.29
N GLN A 43 3.93 -17.73 -11.00
CA GLN A 43 5.01 -18.50 -11.61
C GLN A 43 5.67 -17.73 -12.77
N ARG A 44 4.88 -17.15 -13.69
CA ARG A 44 5.42 -16.32 -14.79
C ARG A 44 6.27 -15.15 -14.28
N PHE A 45 5.84 -14.52 -13.17
CA PHE A 45 6.63 -13.48 -12.52
C PHE A 45 7.93 -14.04 -11.93
N ALA A 46 7.87 -15.20 -11.26
CA ALA A 46 9.03 -15.85 -10.67
C ALA A 46 10.09 -16.23 -11.70
N ASP A 47 9.68 -16.83 -12.82
CA ASP A 47 10.58 -17.20 -13.92
C ASP A 47 11.27 -15.94 -14.46
N ARG A 48 10.50 -14.86 -14.69
CA ARG A 48 11.05 -13.58 -15.15
C ARG A 48 12.03 -12.95 -14.17
N MET A 49 11.76 -12.98 -12.87
CA MET A 49 12.68 -12.43 -11.87
C MET A 49 13.97 -13.25 -11.83
N THR A 50 13.86 -14.58 -11.93
CA THR A 50 15.01 -15.49 -11.99
C THR A 50 15.90 -15.19 -13.21
N ASP A 51 15.30 -15.01 -14.39
CA ASP A 51 16.02 -14.61 -15.61
C ASP A 51 16.75 -13.28 -15.47
N LEU A 52 16.23 -12.38 -14.63
CA LEU A 52 16.82 -11.06 -14.33
C LEU A 52 17.87 -11.09 -13.19
N GLY A 53 18.23 -12.28 -12.70
CA GLY A 53 19.24 -12.46 -11.65
C GLY A 53 18.71 -12.20 -10.24
N PHE A 54 17.40 -12.32 -10.02
CA PHE A 54 16.80 -12.27 -8.69
C PHE A 54 16.61 -13.67 -8.12
N VAL A 55 16.62 -13.77 -6.79
CA VAL A 55 16.40 -15.01 -6.03
C VAL A 55 15.14 -14.85 -5.18
N GLN A 56 14.28 -15.86 -5.18
CA GLN A 56 13.07 -15.84 -4.35
C GLN A 56 13.46 -15.88 -2.87
N VAL A 57 12.90 -14.96 -2.09
CA VAL A 57 13.16 -14.81 -0.66
C VAL A 57 12.05 -15.43 0.18
N ALA A 58 10.79 -15.16 -0.17
CA ALA A 58 9.64 -15.64 0.57
C ALA A 58 8.34 -15.47 -0.22
N ASP A 59 7.35 -16.29 0.11
CA ASP A 59 5.94 -15.98 -0.05
C ASP A 59 5.39 -15.69 1.36
N TYR A 60 4.79 -14.51 1.55
CA TYR A 60 4.25 -14.10 2.84
C TYR A 60 2.95 -13.31 2.68
N GLU A 61 2.15 -13.24 3.73
CA GLU A 61 0.98 -12.37 3.80
C GLU A 61 1.14 -11.32 4.91
N ILE A 62 0.31 -10.27 4.81
CA ILE A 62 0.12 -9.26 5.84
C ILE A 62 -1.36 -9.33 6.26
N PRO A 63 -1.71 -10.14 7.27
CA PRO A 63 -3.10 -10.41 7.63
C PRO A 63 -3.90 -9.15 7.94
N GLU A 64 -3.26 -8.14 8.54
CA GLU A 64 -3.89 -6.89 8.95
C GLU A 64 -4.49 -6.11 7.78
N VAL A 65 -3.91 -6.25 6.57
CA VAL A 65 -4.39 -5.56 5.36
C VAL A 65 -5.72 -6.17 4.88
N SER A 66 -5.78 -7.48 4.73
CA SER A 66 -6.97 -8.18 4.22
C SER A 66 -8.05 -8.40 5.30
N ASN A 67 -7.66 -8.50 6.58
CA ASN A 67 -8.59 -8.74 7.69
C ASN A 67 -9.07 -7.47 8.38
N SER A 68 -8.66 -6.28 7.92
CA SER A 68 -9.16 -5.03 8.50
C SER A 68 -10.69 -4.93 8.36
N PRO A 69 -11.41 -4.48 9.41
CA PRO A 69 -12.83 -4.15 9.34
C PRO A 69 -13.11 -3.21 8.16
N GLY A 70 -14.02 -3.61 7.27
CA GLY A 70 -14.36 -2.86 6.05
C GLY A 70 -13.48 -3.19 4.84
N SER A 71 -12.46 -4.02 4.97
CA SER A 71 -11.66 -4.47 3.83
C SER A 71 -12.53 -5.15 2.78
N LEU A 72 -12.41 -4.66 1.55
CA LEU A 72 -13.09 -5.18 0.37
C LEU A 72 -12.17 -6.05 -0.49
N ILE A 73 -10.99 -6.41 0.02
CA ILE A 73 -10.01 -7.25 -0.67
C ILE A 73 -9.94 -8.62 0.02
N MET A 74 -9.67 -9.66 -0.77
CA MET A 74 -9.41 -11.00 -0.27
C MET A 74 -8.00 -11.07 0.36
N PRO A 75 -7.67 -12.15 1.09
CA PRO A 75 -6.30 -12.43 1.51
C PRO A 75 -5.32 -12.34 0.33
N THR A 76 -4.23 -11.60 0.52
CA THR A 76 -3.22 -11.32 -0.50
C THR A 76 -1.90 -11.96 -0.08
N VAL A 77 -1.24 -12.66 -1.02
CA VAL A 77 0.13 -13.15 -0.83
C VAL A 77 1.08 -12.24 -1.57
N VAL A 78 2.12 -11.79 -0.88
CA VAL A 78 3.26 -11.09 -1.47
C VAL A 78 4.34 -12.12 -1.74
N ARG A 79 4.67 -12.29 -3.03
CA ARG A 79 5.85 -13.02 -3.46
C ARG A 79 7.02 -12.05 -3.54
N CYS A 80 8.10 -12.37 -2.85
CA CYS A 80 9.24 -11.51 -2.64
C CYS A 80 10.52 -12.11 -3.23
N PHE A 81 11.28 -11.28 -3.91
CA PHE A 81 12.59 -11.60 -4.48
C PHE A 81 13.62 -10.55 -4.07
N ALA A 82 14.89 -10.93 -4.04
CA ALA A 82 16.01 -9.99 -3.94
C ALA A 82 16.96 -10.16 -5.13
N SER A 83 17.54 -9.08 -5.63
CA SER A 83 18.59 -9.14 -6.65
C SER A 83 19.81 -9.90 -6.13
N GLY A 84 20.64 -10.45 -7.02
CA GLY A 84 21.83 -11.22 -6.61
C GLY A 84 22.82 -10.45 -5.74
N ASP A 85 22.89 -9.12 -5.85
CA ASP A 85 23.68 -8.23 -5.00
C ASP A 85 22.93 -7.78 -3.71
N GLY A 86 21.67 -8.15 -3.57
CA GLY A 86 20.78 -7.81 -2.47
C GLY A 86 20.32 -6.35 -2.42
N GLN A 87 20.62 -5.53 -3.43
CA GLN A 87 20.31 -4.10 -3.40
C GLN A 87 18.83 -3.81 -3.66
N ILE A 88 18.21 -4.58 -4.55
CA ILE A 88 16.84 -4.37 -5.00
C ILE A 88 15.98 -5.53 -4.50
N VAL A 89 14.89 -5.21 -3.81
CA VAL A 89 13.81 -6.16 -3.54
C VAL A 89 12.71 -5.98 -4.58
N ALA A 90 12.15 -7.10 -5.05
CA ALA A 90 10.99 -7.10 -5.93
C ALA A 90 9.81 -7.77 -5.23
N TYR A 91 8.63 -7.17 -5.37
CA TYR A 91 7.39 -7.69 -4.85
C TYR A 91 6.39 -7.90 -5.98
N TYR A 92 5.68 -9.02 -5.91
CA TYR A 92 4.52 -9.29 -6.74
C TYR A 92 3.35 -9.74 -5.88
N TYR A 93 2.18 -9.17 -6.14
CA TYR A 93 0.95 -9.59 -5.48
C TYR A 93 -0.30 -9.26 -6.29
N GLN A 94 -1.38 -9.96 -5.99
CA GLN A 94 -2.68 -9.75 -6.62
C GLN A 94 -3.69 -9.17 -5.62
N ILE A 95 -4.23 -8.00 -5.93
CA ILE A 95 -5.37 -7.46 -5.19
C ILE A 95 -6.64 -8.01 -5.84
N LYS A 96 -7.30 -8.93 -5.14
CA LYS A 96 -8.60 -9.46 -5.57
C LYS A 96 -9.74 -8.91 -4.73
N PRO A 97 -10.82 -8.43 -5.35
CA PRO A 97 -11.98 -7.95 -4.62
C PRO A 97 -12.76 -9.08 -3.94
N HIS A 98 -13.22 -8.85 -2.71
CA HIS A 98 -14.06 -9.79 -1.97
C HIS A 98 -15.52 -9.65 -2.42
N MET A 99 -15.92 -10.43 -3.44
CA MET A 99 -17.24 -10.37 -4.07
C MET A 99 -18.40 -10.41 -3.06
N GLY A 100 -18.38 -11.34 -2.10
CA GLY A 100 -19.46 -11.46 -1.11
C GLY A 100 -19.61 -10.25 -0.15
N ARG A 101 -18.55 -9.47 0.07
CA ARG A 101 -18.63 -8.22 0.85
C ARG A 101 -19.11 -7.08 -0.03
N ARG A 102 -18.65 -7.00 -1.28
CA ARG A 102 -19.08 -5.99 -2.24
C ARG A 102 -20.55 -6.10 -2.60
N TRP A 103 -21.08 -7.30 -2.79
CA TRP A 103 -22.52 -7.51 -2.99
C TRP A 103 -23.35 -6.96 -1.84
N ARG A 104 -22.90 -7.17 -0.58
CA ARG A 104 -23.54 -6.56 0.60
C ARG A 104 -23.46 -5.02 0.58
N THR A 105 -22.33 -4.45 0.19
CA THR A 105 -22.17 -2.99 0.07
C THR A 105 -23.04 -2.41 -1.05
N LEU A 106 -23.13 -3.09 -2.21
CA LEU A 106 -24.02 -2.70 -3.31
C LEU A 106 -25.48 -2.73 -2.87
N LEU A 107 -25.93 -3.81 -2.24
CA LEU A 107 -27.30 -3.92 -1.72
C LEU A 107 -27.62 -2.81 -0.72
N ARG A 108 -26.70 -2.50 0.21
CA ARG A 108 -26.85 -1.36 1.12
C ARG A 108 -26.87 -0.02 0.40
N GLY A 109 -26.05 0.16 -0.64
CA GLY A 109 -26.03 1.37 -1.46
C GLY A 109 -27.33 1.60 -2.22
N LEU A 110 -27.90 0.53 -2.79
CA LEU A 110 -29.20 0.54 -3.45
C LEU A 110 -30.33 0.86 -2.47
N LEU A 111 -30.30 0.27 -1.27
CA LEU A 111 -31.27 0.56 -0.20
C LEU A 111 -31.16 2.00 0.34
N ASN A 112 -29.96 2.60 0.29
CA ASN A 112 -29.69 3.97 0.74
C ASN A 112 -29.79 5.00 -0.40
N LEU A 113 -30.53 4.71 -1.49
CA LEU A 113 -30.76 5.62 -2.61
C LEU A 113 -29.49 6.12 -3.34
N ARG A 114 -28.36 5.38 -3.25
CA ARG A 114 -27.12 5.63 -4.01
C ARG A 114 -27.09 4.81 -5.31
N TRP A 115 -28.23 4.80 -6.00
CA TRP A 115 -28.57 4.09 -7.24
C TRP A 115 -27.62 4.29 -8.44
N ILE A 116 -26.90 5.42 -8.56
CA ILE A 116 -26.01 5.68 -9.71
C ILE A 116 -24.56 5.34 -9.38
N ASP A 117 -24.04 5.81 -8.24
CA ASP A 117 -22.63 5.63 -7.89
C ASP A 117 -22.28 4.20 -7.47
N ALA A 118 -23.19 3.52 -6.75
CA ALA A 118 -22.90 2.20 -6.20
C ALA A 118 -22.70 1.12 -7.27
N PRO A 119 -23.50 1.06 -8.36
CA PRO A 119 -23.23 0.16 -9.48
C PRO A 119 -21.92 0.49 -10.22
N LEU A 120 -21.63 1.76 -10.50
CA LEU A 120 -20.42 2.16 -11.22
C LEU A 120 -19.14 1.80 -10.44
N ASP A 121 -19.10 2.10 -9.14
CA ASP A 121 -17.98 1.73 -8.27
C ASP A 121 -17.87 0.20 -8.10
N PHE A 122 -19.00 -0.53 -8.12
CA PHE A 122 -19.02 -2.00 -8.05
C PHE A 122 -18.40 -2.62 -9.30
N PHE A 123 -18.89 -2.28 -10.49
CA PHE A 123 -18.45 -2.87 -11.77
C PHE A 123 -17.03 -2.41 -12.16
N GLY A 124 -16.68 -1.15 -11.92
CA GLY A 124 -15.37 -0.59 -12.28
C GLY A 124 -14.19 -1.17 -11.51
N ASN A 125 -14.44 -1.97 -10.46
CA ASN A 125 -13.40 -2.51 -9.61
C ASN A 125 -13.40 -4.05 -9.52
N LEU A 126 -14.14 -4.77 -10.37
CA LEU A 126 -14.26 -6.25 -10.29
C LEU A 126 -12.99 -6.99 -10.70
N ALA A 127 -12.12 -6.36 -11.50
CA ALA A 127 -10.91 -6.99 -12.00
C ALA A 127 -9.90 -7.26 -10.87
N THR A 128 -9.22 -8.40 -10.98
CA THR A 128 -7.97 -8.65 -10.25
C THR A 128 -6.94 -7.62 -10.71
N ARG A 129 -6.22 -7.01 -9.79
CA ARG A 129 -5.10 -6.12 -10.12
C ARG A 129 -3.80 -6.79 -9.71
N GLU A 130 -2.92 -6.97 -10.69
CA GLU A 130 -1.56 -7.42 -10.45
C GLU A 130 -0.68 -6.21 -10.12
N ILE A 131 0.04 -6.30 -9.01
CA ILE A 131 0.97 -5.27 -8.58
C ILE A 131 2.37 -5.82 -8.67
N VAL A 132 3.26 -5.01 -9.25
CA VAL A 132 4.70 -5.23 -9.27
C VAL A 132 5.36 -4.02 -8.62
N GLU A 133 6.29 -4.25 -7.71
CA GLU A 133 7.06 -3.20 -7.06
C GLU A 133 8.53 -3.57 -7.01
N PHE A 134 9.40 -2.56 -7.19
CA PHE A 134 10.83 -2.65 -6.91
C PHE A 134 11.18 -1.62 -5.85
N GLY A 135 11.96 -2.04 -4.86
CA GLY A 135 12.33 -1.26 -3.70
C GLY A 135 13.81 -1.36 -3.39
N THR A 136 14.38 -0.29 -2.85
CA THR A 136 15.76 -0.25 -2.39
C THR A 136 15.85 0.57 -1.10
N GLU A 137 16.48 -0.01 -0.06
CA GLU A 137 16.79 0.67 1.20
C GLU A 137 18.24 1.16 1.18
N PHE A 138 18.44 2.39 1.64
CA PHE A 138 19.76 2.91 1.95
C PHE A 138 19.99 2.91 3.47
N SER A 139 21.26 2.81 3.87
CA SER A 139 21.74 2.75 5.25
C SER A 139 21.23 3.86 6.18
N GLN A 140 20.88 5.02 5.62
CA GLN A 140 20.37 6.19 6.38
C GLN A 140 18.84 6.18 6.56
N GLY A 141 18.14 5.13 6.13
CA GLY A 141 16.68 5.03 6.21
C GLY A 141 15.93 5.66 5.03
N ASP A 142 16.67 6.15 4.04
CA ASP A 142 16.12 6.53 2.73
C ASP A 142 15.67 5.29 1.97
N TRP A 143 14.57 5.43 1.25
CA TRP A 143 13.96 4.35 0.50
C TRP A 143 13.45 4.84 -0.84
N VAL A 144 13.78 4.11 -1.91
CA VAL A 144 13.27 4.36 -3.26
C VAL A 144 12.36 3.20 -3.66
N MET A 145 11.15 3.49 -4.16
CA MET A 145 10.21 2.49 -4.66
C MET A 145 9.63 2.85 -6.01
N THR A 146 9.69 1.94 -6.98
CA THR A 146 8.97 2.06 -8.25
C THR A 146 7.88 0.99 -8.30
N SER A 147 6.62 1.36 -8.52
CA SER A 147 5.47 0.46 -8.37
C SER A 147 4.41 0.66 -9.44
N THR A 148 3.61 -0.37 -9.74
CA THR A 148 2.39 -0.26 -10.53
C THR A 148 1.14 0.04 -9.68
N ALA A 149 1.25 0.10 -8.35
CA ALA A 149 0.16 0.36 -7.42
C ALA A 149 -0.22 1.84 -7.32
N GLN A 150 -0.67 2.45 -8.42
CA GLN A 150 -0.96 3.89 -8.49
C GLN A 150 -1.91 4.40 -7.37
N GLN A 151 -2.86 3.57 -6.92
CA GLN A 151 -3.76 3.93 -5.83
C GLN A 151 -3.06 4.15 -4.48
N ALA A 152 -1.91 3.50 -4.25
CA ALA A 152 -1.12 3.73 -3.05
C ALA A 152 -0.52 5.15 -3.00
N GLY A 153 -0.38 5.80 -4.15
CA GLY A 153 0.12 7.17 -4.27
C GLY A 153 -0.87 8.26 -3.86
N MET A 154 -2.12 7.91 -3.51
CA MET A 154 -3.11 8.88 -3.02
C MET A 154 -2.84 9.34 -1.58
N ILE A 155 -1.90 8.68 -0.90
CA ILE A 155 -1.59 8.87 0.51
C ILE A 155 -0.11 9.27 0.59
N GLY A 156 0.15 10.52 0.97
CA GLY A 156 1.45 11.20 0.83
C GLY A 156 2.50 10.64 1.78
N GLN A 157 3.69 10.30 1.29
CA GLN A 157 4.69 9.59 2.11
C GLN A 157 5.68 10.54 2.81
N PRO A 158 6.40 10.08 3.85
CA PRO A 158 7.55 10.82 4.40
C PRO A 158 8.59 11.12 3.31
N ALA A 159 9.33 12.23 3.48
CA ALA A 159 10.32 12.68 2.50
C ALA A 159 11.46 11.67 2.24
N SER A 160 11.80 10.84 3.22
CA SER A 160 12.78 9.75 3.07
C SER A 160 12.25 8.58 2.23
N TYR A 161 10.96 8.59 1.84
CA TYR A 161 10.33 7.56 1.05
C TYR A 161 9.94 8.09 -0.34
N ASP A 162 10.85 7.92 -1.30
CA ASP A 162 10.70 8.35 -2.68
C ASP A 162 9.96 7.30 -3.53
N GLN A 163 8.71 7.61 -3.91
CA GLN A 163 7.86 6.73 -4.70
C GLN A 163 7.69 7.22 -6.13
N CYS A 164 7.67 6.29 -7.09
CA CYS A 164 7.27 6.54 -8.46
C CYS A 164 6.28 5.46 -8.90
N PHE A 165 5.11 5.89 -9.35
CA PHE A 165 4.08 4.98 -9.83
C PHE A 165 3.98 5.03 -11.35
N LEU A 166 4.03 3.86 -11.99
CA LEU A 166 3.81 3.70 -13.43
C LEU A 166 2.43 3.05 -13.69
N PRO A 167 1.91 3.11 -14.93
CA PRO A 167 0.64 2.46 -15.28
C PRO A 167 0.61 0.97 -14.92
N ALA A 168 -0.57 0.47 -14.58
CA ALA A 168 -0.78 -0.92 -14.14
C ALA A 168 -0.32 -1.99 -15.16
N ASN A 169 -0.29 -1.66 -16.46
CA ASN A 169 0.15 -2.54 -17.54
C ASN A 169 1.66 -2.45 -17.84
N THR A 170 2.44 -1.71 -17.04
CA THR A 170 3.89 -1.64 -17.21
C THR A 170 4.53 -3.00 -16.97
N THR A 171 5.40 -3.45 -17.88
CA THR A 171 6.05 -4.75 -17.74
C THR A 171 7.07 -4.74 -16.57
N PRO A 172 7.31 -5.88 -15.89
CA PRO A 172 8.31 -5.95 -14.82
C PRO A 172 9.71 -5.47 -15.26
N THR A 173 10.12 -5.78 -16.50
CA THR A 173 11.41 -5.35 -17.04
C THR A 173 11.51 -3.83 -17.20
N ALA A 174 10.47 -3.19 -17.75
CA ALA A 174 10.44 -1.73 -17.89
C ALA A 174 10.39 -1.03 -16.52
N LEU A 175 9.66 -1.61 -15.56
CA LEU A 175 9.59 -1.10 -14.20
C LEU A 175 10.94 -1.20 -13.46
N LEU A 176 11.66 -2.31 -13.64
CA LEU A 176 13.01 -2.51 -13.10
C LEU A 176 14.01 -1.53 -13.72
N GLU A 177 13.97 -1.34 -15.04
CA GLU A 177 14.82 -0.36 -15.73
C GLU A 177 14.57 1.05 -15.18
N ARG A 178 13.31 1.44 -15.04
CA ARG A 178 12.96 2.72 -14.42
C ARG A 178 13.46 2.82 -12.99
N HIS A 179 13.40 1.73 -12.21
CA HIS A 179 13.93 1.70 -10.86
C HIS A 179 15.44 1.93 -10.84
N ARG A 180 16.21 1.22 -11.68
CA ARG A 180 17.67 1.39 -11.78
C ARG A 180 18.07 2.81 -12.18
N GLN A 181 17.38 3.43 -13.13
CA GLN A 181 17.60 4.83 -13.49
C GLN A 181 17.41 5.77 -12.29
N ARG A 182 16.39 5.53 -11.47
CA ARG A 182 16.14 6.33 -10.24
C ARG A 182 17.22 6.12 -9.19
N LEU A 183 17.72 4.88 -9.02
CA LEU A 183 18.84 4.61 -8.13
C LEU A 183 20.11 5.33 -8.59
N ALA A 184 20.42 5.26 -9.90
CA ALA A 184 21.57 5.95 -10.46
C ALA A 184 21.49 7.47 -10.24
N ALA A 185 20.34 8.09 -10.49
CA ALA A 185 20.12 9.51 -10.23
C ALA A 185 20.29 9.85 -8.73
N ARG A 186 19.76 9.01 -7.84
CA ARG A 186 19.90 9.20 -6.39
C ARG A 186 21.35 9.13 -5.93
N LEU A 187 22.12 8.16 -6.42
CA LEU A 187 23.54 8.01 -6.10
C LEU A 187 24.39 9.15 -6.66
N GLN A 188 24.03 9.73 -7.81
CA GLN A 188 24.69 10.93 -8.33
C GLN A 188 24.49 12.13 -7.40
N THR A 189 23.28 12.31 -6.85
CA THR A 189 22.98 13.42 -5.93
C THR A 189 23.52 13.21 -4.52
N THR A 190 23.73 11.96 -4.11
CA THR A 190 24.22 11.64 -2.75
C THR A 190 25.14 10.40 -2.80
N PRO A 191 26.41 10.58 -3.23
CA PRO A 191 27.34 9.47 -3.45
C PRO A 191 27.72 8.68 -2.19
N THR A 192 27.46 9.24 -1.00
CA THR A 192 27.74 8.59 0.29
C THR A 192 26.67 7.57 0.70
N LEU A 193 25.53 7.50 -0.01
CA LEU A 193 24.49 6.53 0.27
C LEU A 193 25.01 5.11 0.03
N GLN A 194 24.91 4.28 1.06
CA GLN A 194 25.18 2.85 0.98
C GLN A 194 23.88 2.08 0.96
N PHE A 195 23.78 1.05 0.13
CA PHE A 195 22.66 0.13 0.13
C PHE A 195 22.60 -0.70 1.41
N LYS A 196 21.40 -1.05 1.84
CA LYS A 196 21.19 -2.05 2.88
C LYS A 196 20.75 -3.37 2.23
N PRO A 197 21.62 -4.38 2.19
CA PRO A 197 21.35 -5.60 1.42
C PRO A 197 20.22 -6.42 2.03
N ILE A 198 19.41 -7.03 1.17
CA ILE A 198 18.34 -7.98 1.50
C ILE A 198 18.73 -9.33 0.89
N ARG A 199 18.85 -10.37 1.73
CA ARG A 199 19.28 -11.70 1.30
C ARG A 199 18.31 -12.80 1.69
N ASN A 200 17.52 -12.58 2.73
CA ASN A 200 16.61 -13.58 3.28
C ASN A 200 15.33 -12.91 3.83
N PHE A 201 14.40 -13.74 4.30
CA PHE A 201 13.12 -13.24 4.80
C PHE A 201 13.23 -12.42 6.08
N ALA A 202 14.21 -12.72 6.95
CA ALA A 202 14.44 -11.90 8.15
C ALA A 202 14.86 -10.47 7.77
N ASP A 203 15.65 -10.31 6.70
CA ASP A 203 16.00 -8.99 6.18
C ASP A 203 14.77 -8.23 5.67
N VAL A 204 13.85 -8.92 4.99
CA VAL A 204 12.56 -8.35 4.51
C VAL A 204 11.69 -7.92 5.69
N GLN A 205 11.61 -8.73 6.75
CA GLN A 205 10.89 -8.36 7.98
C GLN A 205 11.51 -7.15 8.64
N ALA A 206 12.84 -7.10 8.74
CA ALA A 206 13.55 -5.99 9.34
C ALA A 206 13.37 -4.69 8.54
N LEU A 207 13.42 -4.77 7.21
CA LEU A 207 13.11 -3.67 6.28
C LEU A 207 11.68 -3.17 6.49
N SER A 208 10.72 -4.08 6.53
CA SER A 208 9.31 -3.75 6.69
C SER A 208 9.03 -3.11 8.04
N ALA A 209 9.67 -3.58 9.11
CA ALA A 209 9.57 -2.98 10.44
C ALA A 209 10.09 -1.53 10.46
N ARG A 210 11.26 -1.28 9.85
CA ARG A 210 11.84 0.08 9.74
C ARG A 210 10.95 1.01 8.92
N LEU A 211 10.52 0.57 7.74
CA LEU A 211 9.67 1.37 6.86
C LEU A 211 8.31 1.67 7.51
N ASN A 212 7.72 0.70 8.20
CA ASN A 212 6.51 0.91 8.99
C ASN A 212 6.75 1.92 10.11
N ALA A 213 7.84 1.82 10.88
CA ALA A 213 8.14 2.80 11.92
C ALA A 213 8.23 4.24 11.36
N ILE A 214 8.91 4.43 10.23
CA ILE A 214 9.04 5.74 9.56
C ILE A 214 7.67 6.25 9.09
N LYS A 215 6.88 5.41 8.42
CA LYS A 215 5.52 5.77 7.97
C LYS A 215 4.59 6.09 9.14
N ASN A 216 4.66 5.31 10.20
CA ASN A 216 3.85 5.47 11.39
C ASN A 216 4.17 6.79 12.09
N ALA A 217 5.46 7.09 12.27
CA ALA A 217 5.91 8.35 12.85
C ALA A 217 5.45 9.55 12.01
N HIS A 218 5.60 9.48 10.69
CA HIS A 218 5.12 10.51 9.78
C HIS A 218 3.61 10.74 9.89
N ARG A 219 2.81 9.66 9.85
CA ARG A 219 1.35 9.75 9.99
C ARG A 219 0.94 10.35 11.31
N ALA A 220 1.54 9.92 12.41
CA ALA A 220 1.26 10.49 13.72
C ALA A 220 1.58 12.00 13.77
N ALA A 221 2.72 12.41 13.18
CA ALA A 221 3.14 13.81 13.17
C ALA A 221 2.17 14.75 12.42
N ILE A 222 1.58 14.27 11.32
CA ILE A 222 0.63 15.07 10.52
C ILE A 222 -0.83 14.96 11.00
N GLY A 223 -1.10 14.23 12.09
CA GLY A 223 -2.47 14.02 12.57
C GLY A 223 -3.24 12.93 11.79
N TRP A 224 -2.53 11.93 11.29
CA TRP A 224 -3.00 10.73 10.58
C TRP A 224 -3.42 10.93 9.12
N ILE A 225 -4.14 12.01 8.79
CA ILE A 225 -4.58 12.29 7.42
C ILE A 225 -4.61 13.80 7.16
N THR A 226 -4.25 14.22 5.94
CA THR A 226 -4.33 15.64 5.55
C THR A 226 -5.66 15.99 4.88
N ARG A 227 -5.94 17.30 4.78
CA ARG A 227 -7.09 17.82 4.05
C ARG A 227 -7.04 17.45 2.56
N GLU A 228 -5.86 17.51 1.96
CA GLU A 228 -5.63 17.20 0.54
C GLU A 228 -5.89 15.72 0.25
N GLU A 229 -5.46 14.83 1.15
CA GLU A 229 -5.76 13.40 1.08
C GLU A 229 -7.27 13.14 1.19
N LEU A 230 -7.97 13.84 2.09
CA LEU A 230 -9.44 13.78 2.20
C LEU A 230 -10.12 14.30 0.93
N LEU A 231 -9.64 15.40 0.34
CA LEU A 231 -10.18 15.93 -0.90
C LEU A 231 -10.05 14.92 -2.05
N ALA A 232 -8.91 14.23 -2.15
CA ALA A 232 -8.71 13.17 -3.11
C ALA A 232 -9.68 11.99 -2.88
N PHE A 233 -9.87 11.56 -1.63
CA PHE A 233 -10.84 10.52 -1.29
C PHE A 233 -12.29 10.93 -1.56
N CYS A 234 -12.61 12.21 -1.41
CA CYS A 234 -13.92 12.79 -1.73
C CYS A 234 -14.09 13.11 -3.23
N LYS A 235 -13.20 12.61 -4.10
CA LYS A 235 -13.23 12.84 -5.56
C LYS A 235 -13.32 14.34 -5.91
N GLY A 236 -12.66 15.20 -5.13
CA GLY A 236 -12.65 16.65 -5.33
C GLY A 236 -13.78 17.44 -4.66
N ASN A 237 -14.68 16.79 -3.91
CA ASN A 237 -15.72 17.50 -3.14
C ASN A 237 -15.11 18.22 -1.92
N ALA A 238 -14.84 19.51 -2.08
CA ALA A 238 -14.20 20.35 -1.05
C ALA A 238 -15.07 20.51 0.20
N GLU A 239 -16.39 20.74 0.06
CA GLU A 239 -17.29 20.90 1.20
C GLU A 239 -17.30 19.66 2.10
N GLN A 240 -17.39 18.47 1.48
CA GLN A 240 -17.34 17.22 2.23
C GLN A 240 -15.98 17.00 2.89
N ALA A 241 -14.89 17.25 2.17
CA ALA A 241 -13.54 17.12 2.71
C ALA A 241 -13.30 18.07 3.90
N ASP A 242 -13.76 19.32 3.80
CA ASP A 242 -13.67 20.34 4.85
C ASP A 242 -14.46 19.95 6.08
N ALA A 243 -15.70 19.50 5.90
CA ALA A 243 -16.55 19.06 7.00
C ALA A 243 -15.93 17.87 7.76
N VAL A 244 -15.34 16.91 7.04
CA VAL A 244 -14.65 15.77 7.67
C VAL A 244 -13.34 16.20 8.33
N TYR A 245 -12.54 17.05 7.67
CA TYR A 245 -11.25 17.49 8.20
C TYR A 245 -11.40 18.32 9.48
N ALA A 246 -12.43 19.18 9.57
CA ALA A 246 -12.75 19.91 10.79
C ALA A 246 -12.99 18.97 11.99
N GLU A 247 -13.66 17.85 11.77
CA GLU A 247 -13.87 16.83 12.80
C GLU A 247 -12.59 16.06 13.14
N VAL A 248 -11.72 15.78 12.16
CA VAL A 248 -10.37 15.22 12.41
C VAL A 248 -9.54 16.12 13.33
N LEU A 249 -9.58 17.44 13.11
CA LEU A 249 -8.86 18.40 13.96
C LEU A 249 -9.38 18.38 15.41
N LYS A 250 -10.70 18.27 15.62
CA LYS A 250 -11.29 18.13 16.96
C LYS A 250 -10.80 16.87 17.67
N LEU A 251 -10.77 15.73 16.97
CA LEU A 251 -10.25 14.47 17.52
C LEU A 251 -8.78 14.59 17.92
N ARG A 252 -7.97 15.28 17.11
CA ARG A 252 -6.55 15.51 17.41
C ARG A 252 -6.35 16.34 18.68
N VAL A 253 -7.14 17.40 18.86
CA VAL A 253 -7.08 18.24 20.07
C VAL A 253 -7.45 17.41 21.31
N ALA A 254 -8.50 16.57 21.21
CA ALA A 254 -8.91 15.70 22.30
C ALA A 254 -7.83 14.65 22.67
N ASP A 255 -7.21 14.01 21.67
CA ASP A 255 -6.12 13.04 21.87
C ASP A 255 -4.89 13.68 22.56
N ASN A 256 -4.58 14.93 22.22
CA ASN A 256 -3.46 15.67 22.81
C ASN A 256 -3.75 16.09 24.27
N ALA A 257 -5.01 16.41 24.59
CA ALA A 257 -5.41 16.77 25.95
C ALA A 257 -5.45 15.55 26.90
N ALA A 258 -5.53 14.34 26.37
CA ALA A 258 -5.57 13.09 27.13
C ALA A 258 -4.18 12.48 27.42
N ARG A 259 -3.09 13.12 26.97
CA ARG A 259 -1.70 12.69 27.18
C ARG A 259 -1.00 13.59 28.19
#